data_AF-A0A955WN33-F1
#
_entry.id   AF-A0A955WN33-F1
#
_cell.length_a   1.000
_cell.length_b   1.000
_cell.length_c   1.000
_cell.angle_alpha   90.00
_cell.angle_beta   90.00
_cell.angle_gamma   90.00
#
_symmetry.space_group_name_H-M   'P 1'
#
loop_
_entity.id
_entity.type
_entity.pdbx_description
1 polymer ?
#
loop_
_entity_poly.entity_id
_entity_poly.type
_entity_poly.pdbx_seq_one_letter_code
_entity_poly.pdbx_strand_id
1 'polypeptide(L)'
;GNWRAGLIVASVIPMSLLFAIGCMVLAGQSANLMSMGALDFGLIVDGAVIVVEGMMFALHQRYAGKRLTGAELDTETIRGAGGIMKSAVFGQVIILIVYVPIFALIGIEGKMFRPMAFTVSFAIIGALLLSLTYVPWAVSIFLHKDVPKGESWSERMMHHLQDWYAPKLRGLLRHRRFAVAGAVVLMAVALFVFNRLGGEFIPELDEGDFATNVTIRQGSNLSQ
;
A
#
# COMPACT_ATOMS: atom_id res chain seq x y z
N GLY A 1 -8.84 14.85 14.11
CA GLY A 1 -8.14 13.57 13.87
C GLY A 1 -7.53 13.05 15.15
N ASN A 2 -7.50 11.72 15.34
CA ASN A 2 -6.95 11.09 16.54
C ASN A 2 -5.49 10.68 16.31
N TRP A 3 -4.55 11.44 16.88
CA TRP A 3 -3.10 11.19 16.71
C TRP A 3 -2.67 9.80 17.20
N ARG A 4 -3.39 9.21 18.16
CA ARG A 4 -3.13 7.85 18.64
C ARG A 4 -3.42 6.80 17.58
N ALA A 5 -4.49 6.98 16.80
CA ALA A 5 -4.81 6.11 15.68
C ALA A 5 -3.69 6.16 14.63
N GLY A 6 -3.18 7.36 14.32
CA GLY A 6 -2.01 7.51 13.44
C GLY A 6 -0.76 6.83 13.98
N LEU A 7 -0.54 6.86 15.29
CA LEU A 7 0.62 6.20 15.93
C LEU A 7 0.53 4.66 15.89
N ILE A 8 -0.69 4.11 16.03
CA ILE A 8 -0.94 2.66 15.85
C ILE A 8 -0.67 2.26 14.40
N VAL A 9 -1.09 3.07 13.44
CA VAL A 9 -0.80 2.81 12.02
C VAL A 9 0.70 2.89 11.75
N ALA A 10 1.38 3.90 12.30
CA ALA A 10 2.82 4.08 12.13
C ALA A 10 3.64 2.93 12.72
N SER A 11 3.18 2.29 13.81
CA SER A 11 3.88 1.12 14.39
C SER A 11 3.74 -0.15 13.53
N VAL A 12 2.74 -0.23 12.66
CA VAL A 12 2.61 -1.37 11.71
C VAL A 12 3.73 -1.37 10.66
N ILE A 13 4.24 -0.20 10.26
CA ILE A 13 5.33 -0.08 9.28
C ILE A 13 6.58 -0.87 9.70
N PRO A 14 7.23 -0.57 10.86
CA PRO A 14 8.42 -1.30 11.26
C PRO A 14 8.13 -2.77 11.60
N MET A 15 6.96 -3.08 12.16
CA MET A 15 6.61 -4.46 12.52
C MET A 15 6.41 -5.36 11.30
N SER A 16 5.72 -4.86 10.26
CA SER A 16 5.54 -5.59 9.01
C SER A 16 6.86 -5.75 8.25
N LEU A 17 7.72 -4.74 8.28
CA LEU A 17 9.05 -4.81 7.68
C LEU A 17 9.95 -5.83 8.40
N LEU A 18 9.92 -5.85 9.75
CA LEU A 18 10.64 -6.84 10.54
C LEU A 18 10.16 -8.26 10.25
N PHE A 19 8.84 -8.44 10.11
CA PHE A 19 8.25 -9.70 9.68
C PHE A 19 8.74 -10.10 8.27
N ALA A 20 8.73 -9.17 7.32
CA ALA A 20 9.16 -9.41 5.95
C ALA A 20 10.63 -9.84 5.89
N ILE A 21 11.53 -9.10 6.56
CA ILE A 21 12.96 -9.41 6.64
C ILE A 21 13.16 -10.78 7.29
N GLY A 22 12.44 -11.08 8.38
CA GLY A 22 12.47 -12.40 9.01
C GLY A 22 12.10 -13.53 8.03
N CYS A 23 11.02 -13.37 7.27
CA CYS A 23 10.64 -14.33 6.23
C CYS A 23 11.66 -14.43 5.09
N MET A 24 12.28 -13.32 4.69
CA MET A 24 13.33 -13.33 3.65
C MET A 24 14.57 -14.12 4.09
N VAL A 25 15.01 -13.92 5.34
CA VAL A 25 16.12 -14.67 5.93
C VAL A 25 15.79 -16.17 5.97
N LEU A 26 14.57 -16.54 6.37
CA LEU A 26 14.11 -17.94 6.38
C LEU A 26 14.02 -18.53 4.96
N ALA A 27 13.65 -17.72 3.96
CA ALA A 27 13.59 -18.12 2.56
C ALA A 27 14.97 -18.13 1.86
N GLY A 28 16.05 -17.76 2.57
CA GLY A 28 17.41 -17.67 2.01
C GLY A 28 17.59 -16.58 0.96
N GLN A 29 16.71 -15.57 0.92
CA GLN A 29 16.78 -14.47 -0.04
C GLN A 29 17.55 -13.30 0.55
N SER A 30 18.43 -12.67 -0.25
CA SER A 30 19.18 -11.50 0.20
C SER A 30 18.32 -10.25 0.19
N ALA A 31 18.39 -9.48 1.29
CA ALA A 31 17.87 -8.12 1.35
C ALA A 31 18.86 -7.19 0.65
N ASN A 32 18.77 -7.13 -0.68
CA ASN A 32 19.60 -6.26 -1.52
C ASN A 32 18.85 -4.97 -1.92
N LEU A 33 19.56 -3.99 -2.48
CA LEU A 33 19.00 -2.69 -2.84
C LEU A 33 17.80 -2.80 -3.81
N MET A 34 17.85 -3.73 -4.76
CA MET A 34 16.79 -3.97 -5.74
C MET A 34 15.51 -4.55 -5.09
N SER A 35 15.68 -5.43 -4.10
CA SER A 35 14.58 -6.02 -3.33
C SER A 35 13.96 -5.04 -2.33
N MET A 36 14.79 -4.26 -1.63
CA MET A 36 14.34 -3.26 -0.64
C MET A 36 13.75 -2.02 -1.30
N GLY A 37 14.25 -1.64 -2.49
CA GLY A 37 13.73 -0.51 -3.27
C GLY A 37 12.30 -0.70 -3.78
N ALA A 38 11.78 -1.92 -3.75
CA ALA A 38 10.41 -2.24 -4.13
C ALA A 38 9.39 -2.09 -2.99
N LEU A 39 9.85 -1.81 -1.77
CA LEU A 39 8.95 -1.64 -0.63
C LEU A 39 8.25 -0.29 -0.70
N ASP A 40 6.96 -0.32 -1.07
CA ASP A 40 6.08 0.83 -0.93
C ASP A 40 5.39 0.81 0.45
N PHE A 41 5.77 1.77 1.30
CA PHE A 41 5.14 1.93 2.63
C PHE A 41 3.63 2.20 2.53
N GLY A 42 3.15 2.86 1.48
CA GLY A 42 1.73 3.14 1.30
C GLY A 42 0.93 1.85 1.20
N LEU A 43 1.41 0.90 0.39
CA LEU A 43 0.79 -0.40 0.17
C LEU A 43 0.79 -1.27 1.44
N ILE A 44 1.86 -1.21 2.24
CA ILE A 44 1.98 -1.94 3.50
C ILE A 44 0.98 -1.43 4.54
N VAL A 45 0.74 -0.12 4.55
CA VAL A 45 -0.03 0.57 5.60
C VAL A 45 -1.53 0.63 5.31
N ASP A 46 -1.92 0.54 4.04
CA ASP A 46 -3.31 0.69 3.58
C ASP A 46 -4.30 -0.21 4.35
N GLY A 47 -4.01 -1.51 4.45
CA GLY A 47 -4.90 -2.45 5.17
C GLY A 47 -5.10 -2.08 6.65
N ALA A 48 -4.02 -1.66 7.33
CA ALA A 48 -4.09 -1.24 8.72
C ALA A 48 -4.88 0.08 8.88
N VAL A 49 -4.69 1.05 7.98
CA VAL A 49 -5.44 2.31 7.96
C VAL A 49 -6.92 2.05 7.78
N ILE A 50 -7.29 1.23 6.78
CA ILE A 50 -8.69 0.89 6.50
C ILE A 50 -9.36 0.29 7.74
N VAL A 51 -8.68 -0.64 8.44
CA VAL A 51 -9.22 -1.27 9.65
C VAL A 51 -9.35 -0.28 10.80
N VAL A 52 -8.33 0.54 11.07
CA VAL A 52 -8.38 1.57 12.12
C VAL A 52 -9.47 2.61 11.85
N GLU A 53 -9.53 3.14 10.64
CA GLU A 53 -10.51 4.15 10.24
C GLU A 53 -11.92 3.58 10.25
N GLY A 54 -12.11 2.36 9.76
CA GLY A 54 -13.41 1.70 9.80
C GLY A 54 -13.92 1.45 11.22
N MET A 55 -13.04 1.02 12.14
CA MET A 55 -13.40 0.88 13.56
C MET A 55 -13.76 2.23 14.19
N MET A 56 -12.97 3.28 13.91
CA MET A 56 -13.25 4.64 14.38
C MET A 56 -14.58 5.17 13.83
N PHE A 57 -14.85 4.96 12.54
CA PHE A 57 -16.08 5.37 11.90
C PHE A 57 -17.30 4.66 12.50
N ALA A 58 -17.21 3.33 12.70
CA ALA A 58 -18.26 2.56 13.35
C ALA A 58 -18.52 3.02 14.79
N LEU A 59 -17.46 3.35 15.54
CA LEU A 59 -17.54 3.84 16.90
C LEU A 59 -18.19 5.23 16.97
N HIS A 60 -17.75 6.16 16.13
CA HIS A 60 -18.32 7.50 16.03
C HIS A 60 -19.80 7.46 15.63
N GLN A 61 -20.18 6.62 14.66
CA GLN A 61 -21.56 6.55 14.19
C GLN A 61 -22.54 5.99 15.25
N ARG A 62 -22.10 5.06 16.11
CA ARG A 62 -22.96 4.43 17.13
C ARG A 62 -22.91 5.07 18.51
N TYR A 63 -21.76 5.64 18.89
CA TYR A 63 -21.48 6.11 20.25
C TYR A 63 -21.10 7.60 20.32
N ALA A 64 -21.44 8.40 19.30
CA ALA A 64 -21.23 9.85 19.30
C ALA A 64 -21.66 10.49 20.63
N GLY A 65 -20.69 11.00 21.39
CA GLY A 65 -20.94 11.69 22.65
C GLY A 65 -21.39 10.82 23.82
N LYS A 66 -21.06 9.53 23.79
CA LYS A 66 -21.16 8.60 24.91
C LYS A 66 -19.76 8.16 25.34
N ARG A 67 -19.60 7.88 26.63
CA ARG A 67 -18.40 7.25 27.20
C ARG A 67 -18.62 5.75 27.23
N LEU A 68 -17.77 4.99 26.57
CA LEU A 68 -17.85 3.53 26.56
C LEU A 68 -17.17 2.94 27.79
N THR A 69 -17.73 1.86 28.32
CA THR A 69 -16.99 0.97 29.22
C THR A 69 -15.96 0.14 28.44
N GLY A 70 -14.93 -0.37 29.10
CA GLY A 70 -13.87 -1.16 28.44
C GLY A 70 -14.43 -2.38 27.68
N ALA A 71 -15.39 -3.08 28.28
CA ALA A 71 -16.04 -4.24 27.67
C ALA A 71 -16.89 -3.88 26.45
N GLU A 72 -17.55 -2.71 26.44
CA GLU A 72 -18.30 -2.23 25.28
C GLU A 72 -17.37 -1.82 24.13
N LEU A 73 -16.23 -1.22 24.45
CA LEU A 73 -15.22 -0.86 23.45
C LEU A 73 -14.61 -2.11 22.81
N ASP A 74 -14.29 -3.14 23.59
CA ASP A 74 -13.78 -4.41 23.06
C ASP A 74 -14.81 -5.10 22.16
N THR A 75 -16.06 -5.18 22.62
CA THR A 75 -17.15 -5.82 21.87
C THR A 75 -17.40 -5.11 20.54
N GLU A 76 -17.40 -3.78 20.52
CA GLU A 76 -17.61 -3.01 19.29
C GLU A 76 -16.37 -2.92 18.41
N THR A 77 -15.16 -3.01 18.98
CA THR A 77 -13.94 -3.14 18.17
C THR A 77 -13.98 -4.46 17.40
N ILE A 78 -14.30 -5.58 18.06
CA ILE A 78 -14.41 -6.90 17.40
C ILE A 78 -15.55 -6.91 16.37
N ARG A 79 -16.72 -6.37 16.73
CA ARG A 79 -17.90 -6.36 15.85
C ARG A 79 -17.75 -5.39 14.67
N GLY A 80 -17.20 -4.20 14.91
CA GLY A 80 -16.93 -3.18 13.91
C GLY A 80 -15.80 -3.58 12.96
N ALA A 81 -14.76 -4.23 13.48
CA ALA A 81 -13.65 -4.69 12.65
C ALA A 81 -14.08 -5.79 11.67
N GLY A 82 -14.95 -6.73 12.06
CA GLY A 82 -15.27 -7.90 11.24
C GLY A 82 -15.78 -7.61 9.81
N GLY A 83 -16.57 -6.55 9.62
CA GLY A 83 -17.06 -6.15 8.28
C GLY A 83 -16.00 -5.49 7.42
N ILE A 84 -15.25 -4.56 8.00
CA ILE A 84 -14.19 -3.78 7.33
C ILE A 84 -12.95 -4.63 7.06
N MET A 85 -12.59 -5.52 7.99
CA MET A 85 -11.48 -6.46 7.85
C MET A 85 -11.65 -7.33 6.61
N LYS A 86 -12.86 -7.84 6.32
CA LYS A 86 -13.09 -8.62 5.09
C LYS A 86 -12.77 -7.83 3.83
N SER A 87 -13.12 -6.55 3.79
CA SER A 87 -12.81 -5.67 2.66
C SER A 87 -11.31 -5.40 2.54
N ALA A 88 -10.64 -5.11 3.66
CA ALA A 88 -9.19 -4.86 3.71
C ALA A 88 -8.39 -6.09 3.27
N VAL A 89 -8.74 -7.27 3.79
CA VAL A 89 -8.13 -8.56 3.42
C VAL A 89 -8.31 -8.82 1.92
N PHE A 90 -9.52 -8.61 1.39
CA PHE A 90 -9.79 -8.81 -0.02
C PHE A 90 -8.93 -7.89 -0.91
N GLY A 91 -8.78 -6.62 -0.53
CA GLY A 91 -7.88 -5.67 -1.20
C GLY A 91 -6.42 -6.15 -1.17
N GLN A 92 -5.92 -6.55 -0.01
CA GLN A 92 -4.55 -7.05 0.14
C GLN A 92 -4.29 -8.33 -0.66
N VAL A 93 -5.28 -9.22 -0.77
CA VAL A 93 -5.19 -10.42 -1.62
C VAL A 93 -5.11 -10.05 -3.10
N ILE A 94 -5.88 -9.06 -3.58
CA ILE A 94 -5.77 -8.58 -4.96
C ILE A 94 -4.35 -8.09 -5.25
N ILE A 95 -3.79 -7.28 -4.34
CA ILE A 95 -2.45 -6.76 -4.47
C ILE A 95 -1.43 -7.91 -4.52
N LEU A 96 -1.56 -8.91 -3.65
CA LEU A 96 -0.70 -10.10 -3.64
C LEU A 96 -0.78 -10.87 -4.98
N ILE A 97 -1.98 -11.03 -5.55
CA ILE A 97 -2.19 -11.74 -6.82
C ILE A 97 -1.47 -11.05 -7.97
N VAL A 98 -1.37 -9.71 -7.98
CA VAL A 98 -0.63 -8.96 -9.00
C VAL A 98 0.86 -9.33 -9.03
N TYR A 99 1.44 -9.75 -7.89
CA TYR A 99 2.84 -10.19 -7.81
C TYR A 99 3.04 -11.67 -8.17
N VAL A 100 2.00 -12.50 -8.16
CA VAL A 100 2.11 -13.94 -8.47
C VAL A 100 2.69 -14.22 -9.87
N PRO A 101 2.27 -13.51 -10.94
CA PRO A 101 2.83 -13.70 -12.28
C PRO A 101 4.36 -13.51 -12.36
N ILE A 102 4.95 -12.71 -11.47
CA ILE A 102 6.39 -12.45 -11.47
C ILE A 102 7.19 -13.73 -11.20
N PHE A 103 6.65 -14.66 -10.42
CA PHE A 103 7.30 -15.95 -10.18
C PHE A 103 7.39 -16.82 -11.44
N ALA A 104 6.53 -16.58 -12.44
CA ALA A 104 6.55 -17.29 -13.72
C ALA A 104 7.61 -16.75 -14.71
N LEU A 105 8.22 -15.59 -14.45
CA LEU A 105 9.26 -15.03 -15.31
C LEU A 105 10.50 -15.94 -15.33
N ILE A 106 11.08 -16.13 -16.52
CA ILE A 106 12.28 -16.95 -16.79
C ILE A 106 13.42 -16.02 -17.25
N GLY A 107 14.66 -16.46 -17.07
CA GLY A 107 15.84 -15.74 -17.58
C GLY A 107 16.34 -14.65 -16.64
N ILE A 108 16.88 -13.57 -17.22
CA ILE A 108 17.48 -12.45 -16.48
C ILE A 108 16.38 -11.67 -15.73
N GLU A 109 15.23 -11.47 -16.37
CA GLU A 109 14.06 -10.80 -15.78
C GLU A 109 13.62 -11.49 -14.48
N GLY A 110 13.49 -12.83 -14.50
CA GLY A 110 13.11 -13.60 -13.32
C GLY A 110 14.11 -13.49 -12.17
N LYS A 111 15.42 -13.44 -12.46
CA LYS A 111 16.45 -13.30 -11.40
C LYS A 111 16.40 -11.94 -10.70
N MET A 112 15.97 -10.90 -11.43
CA MET A 112 15.86 -9.54 -10.90
C MET A 112 14.54 -9.31 -10.17
N PHE A 113 13.42 -9.77 -10.75
CA PHE A 113 12.09 -9.46 -10.21
C PHE A 113 11.59 -10.44 -9.14
N ARG A 114 12.09 -11.70 -9.10
CA ARG A 114 11.65 -12.66 -8.06
C ARG A 114 12.02 -12.21 -6.64
N PRO A 115 13.26 -11.75 -6.33
CA PRO A 115 13.58 -11.24 -5.00
C PRO A 115 12.67 -10.09 -4.58
N MET A 116 12.40 -9.17 -5.51
CA MET A 116 11.43 -8.08 -5.33
C MET A 116 10.03 -8.59 -4.98
N ALA A 117 9.51 -9.57 -5.73
CA ALA A 117 8.19 -10.15 -5.46
C ALA A 117 8.11 -10.84 -4.09
N PHE A 118 9.18 -11.53 -3.65
CA PHE A 118 9.25 -12.12 -2.32
C PHE A 118 9.17 -11.08 -1.22
N THR A 119 9.97 -10.01 -1.30
CA THR A 119 9.99 -8.94 -0.30
C THR A 119 8.62 -8.31 -0.13
N VAL A 120 7.97 -7.92 -1.23
CA VAL A 120 6.65 -7.29 -1.19
C VAL A 120 5.58 -8.26 -0.70
N SER A 121 5.60 -9.51 -1.17
CA SER A 121 4.62 -10.52 -0.75
C SER A 121 4.70 -10.81 0.75
N PHE A 122 5.91 -10.97 1.31
CA PHE A 122 6.08 -11.19 2.74
C PHE A 122 5.70 -9.95 3.57
N ALA A 123 5.99 -8.74 3.08
CA ALA A 123 5.56 -7.51 3.73
C ALA A 123 4.03 -7.37 3.78
N ILE A 124 3.34 -7.65 2.68
CA ILE A 124 1.87 -7.62 2.62
C ILE A 124 1.28 -8.68 3.56
N ILE A 125 1.81 -9.90 3.56
CA ILE A 125 1.35 -10.98 4.44
C ILE A 125 1.56 -10.59 5.91
N GLY A 126 2.71 -10.03 6.26
CA GLY A 126 2.99 -9.51 7.60
C GLY A 126 2.02 -8.39 7.99
N ALA A 127 1.79 -7.42 7.10
CA ALA A 127 0.86 -6.33 7.31
C ALA A 127 -0.59 -6.83 7.45
N LEU A 128 -1.01 -7.81 6.65
CA LEU A 128 -2.31 -8.47 6.75
C LEU A 128 -2.48 -9.14 8.12
N LEU A 129 -1.50 -9.94 8.55
CA LEU A 129 -1.53 -10.60 9.86
C LEU A 129 -1.60 -9.59 11.01
N LEU A 130 -0.78 -8.54 10.97
CA LEU A 130 -0.78 -7.47 11.97
C LEU A 130 -2.08 -6.67 11.94
N SER A 131 -2.64 -6.41 10.76
CA SER A 131 -3.92 -5.71 10.62
C SER A 131 -5.09 -6.51 11.19
N LEU A 132 -5.01 -7.84 11.19
CA LEU A 132 -6.05 -8.70 11.75
C LEU A 132 -5.90 -8.93 13.25
N THR A 133 -4.68 -8.88 13.77
CA THR A 133 -4.36 -9.26 15.16
C THR A 133 -3.93 -8.06 16.00
N TYR A 134 -2.80 -7.45 15.64
CA TYR A 134 -2.19 -6.34 16.37
C TYR A 134 -3.05 -5.08 16.35
N VAL A 135 -3.62 -4.72 15.19
CA VAL A 135 -4.38 -3.47 15.06
C VAL A 135 -5.64 -3.44 15.93
N PRO A 136 -6.55 -4.45 15.91
CA PRO A 136 -7.70 -4.46 16.80
C PRO A 136 -7.31 -4.44 18.28
N TRP A 137 -6.26 -5.18 18.65
CA TRP A 137 -5.72 -5.20 20.01
C TRP A 137 -5.18 -3.83 20.44
N ALA A 138 -4.38 -3.19 19.59
CA ALA A 138 -3.81 -1.88 19.86
C ALA A 138 -4.90 -0.80 19.96
N VAL A 139 -5.93 -0.87 19.12
CA VAL A 139 -7.06 0.06 19.18
C VAL A 139 -7.85 -0.12 20.48
N SER A 140 -8.12 -1.35 20.93
CA SER A 140 -8.78 -1.60 22.22
C SER A 140 -8.04 -0.96 23.41
N ILE A 141 -6.71 -1.05 23.43
CA ILE A 141 -5.88 -0.57 24.56
C ILE A 141 -5.62 0.94 24.48
N PHE A 142 -5.21 1.44 23.32
CA PHE A 142 -4.68 2.80 23.20
C PHE A 142 -5.75 3.84 22.86
N LEU A 143 -6.92 3.42 22.36
CA LEU A 143 -7.99 4.35 22.01
C LEU A 143 -8.69 4.89 23.27
N HIS A 144 -9.04 6.18 23.24
CA HIS A 144 -9.74 6.82 24.35
C HIS A 144 -11.19 6.32 24.43
N LYS A 145 -11.66 6.07 25.64
CA LYS A 145 -13.05 5.60 25.92
C LYS A 145 -14.11 6.68 25.73
N ASP A 146 -13.69 7.93 25.66
CA ASP A 146 -14.55 9.09 25.41
C ASP A 146 -14.58 9.36 23.90
N VAL A 147 -15.74 9.15 23.27
CA VAL A 147 -15.96 9.54 21.88
C VAL A 147 -16.36 11.03 21.86
N PRO A 148 -15.49 11.93 21.38
CA PRO A 148 -15.74 13.37 21.45
C PRO A 148 -17.04 13.73 20.72
N LYS A 149 -17.78 14.66 21.33
CA LYS A 149 -19.08 15.13 20.85
C LYS A 149 -18.83 16.40 20.04
N GLY A 150 -18.74 16.27 18.72
CA GLY A 150 -18.57 17.40 17.80
C GLY A 150 -17.70 17.05 16.60
N GLU A 151 -17.98 17.73 15.48
CA GLU A 151 -17.21 17.54 14.26
C GLU A 151 -15.79 18.08 14.43
N SER A 152 -14.79 17.21 14.28
CA SER A 152 -13.40 17.61 14.16
C SER A 152 -13.22 18.57 12.98
N TRP A 153 -12.22 19.46 13.02
CA TRP A 153 -11.88 20.30 11.85
C TRP A 153 -11.70 19.46 10.57
N SER A 154 -11.12 18.26 10.72
CA SER A 154 -10.99 17.28 9.63
C SER A 154 -12.33 16.76 9.10
N GLU A 155 -13.33 16.56 9.97
CA GLU A 155 -14.67 16.09 9.58
C GLU A 155 -15.45 17.20 8.87
N ARG A 156 -15.36 18.45 9.34
CA ARG A 156 -15.94 19.61 8.64
C ARG A 156 -15.36 19.78 7.25
N MET A 157 -14.04 19.64 7.11
CA MET A 157 -13.37 19.69 5.81
C MET A 157 -13.85 18.55 4.90
N MET A 158 -13.99 17.33 5.43
CA MET A 158 -14.50 16.19 4.67
C MET A 158 -15.95 16.40 4.22
N HIS A 159 -16.83 16.93 5.08
CA HIS A 159 -18.20 17.28 4.72
C HIS A 159 -18.25 18.32 3.61
N HIS A 160 -17.44 19.39 3.71
CA HIS A 160 -17.38 20.41 2.67
C HIS A 160 -16.91 19.84 1.32
N LEU A 161 -15.94 18.93 1.35
CA LEU A 161 -15.45 18.25 0.16
C LEU A 161 -16.50 17.31 -0.44
N GLN A 162 -17.24 16.57 0.40
CA GLN A 162 -18.35 15.72 -0.02
C GLN A 162 -19.51 16.53 -0.61
N ASP A 163 -19.86 17.65 -0.01
CA ASP A 163 -20.94 18.54 -0.48
C ASP A 163 -20.62 19.16 -1.84
N TRP A 164 -19.33 19.36 -2.13
CA TRP A 164 -18.87 19.80 -3.45
C TRP A 164 -18.76 18.64 -4.46
N TYR A 165 -18.28 17.47 -4.02
CA TYR A 165 -18.04 16.31 -4.88
C TYR A 165 -19.35 15.61 -5.29
N ALA A 166 -20.27 15.39 -4.36
CA ALA A 166 -21.52 14.67 -4.57
C ALA A 166 -22.40 15.24 -5.71
N PRO A 167 -22.69 16.56 -5.78
CA PRO A 167 -23.49 17.11 -6.87
C PRO A 167 -22.78 17.01 -8.22
N LYS A 168 -21.45 17.18 -8.27
CA LYS A 168 -20.67 17.02 -9.51
C LYS A 168 -20.70 15.58 -10.01
N LEU A 169 -20.53 14.62 -9.11
CA LEU A 169 -20.62 13.20 -9.43
C LEU A 169 -22.02 12.85 -9.96
N ARG A 170 -23.09 13.31 -9.31
CA ARG A 170 -24.47 13.11 -9.79
C ARG A 170 -24.69 13.74 -11.17
N GLY A 171 -24.14 14.94 -11.41
CA GLY A 171 -24.21 15.61 -12.71
C GLY A 171 -23.50 14.83 -13.83
N LEU A 172 -22.34 14.25 -13.52
CA LEU A 172 -21.59 13.40 -14.45
C LEU A 172 -22.30 12.07 -14.72
N LEU A 173 -22.83 11.42 -13.68
CA LEU A 173 -23.58 10.16 -13.80
C LEU A 173 -24.88 10.33 -14.61
N ARG A 174 -25.53 11.51 -14.54
CA ARG A 174 -26.69 11.83 -15.38
C ARG A 174 -26.35 11.81 -16.87
N HIS A 175 -25.10 12.08 -17.22
CA HIS A 175 -24.58 12.06 -18.58
C HIS A 175 -23.64 10.87 -18.81
N ARG A 176 -24.04 9.67 -18.35
CA ARG A 176 -23.23 8.43 -18.42
C ARG A 176 -22.57 8.20 -19.78
N ARG A 177 -23.24 8.51 -20.89
CA ARG A 177 -22.68 8.36 -22.25
C ARG A 177 -21.42 9.21 -22.45
N PHE A 178 -21.42 10.46 -22.00
CA PHE A 178 -20.26 11.35 -22.07
C PHE A 178 -19.14 10.89 -21.12
N ALA A 179 -19.47 10.40 -19.93
CA ALA A 179 -18.48 9.85 -19.00
C ALA A 179 -17.78 8.61 -19.59
N VAL A 180 -18.54 7.69 -20.19
CA VAL A 180 -17.99 6.50 -20.87
C VAL A 180 -17.18 6.91 -22.10
N ALA A 181 -17.68 7.83 -22.94
CA ALA A 181 -16.94 8.33 -24.09
C ALA A 181 -15.61 8.96 -23.68
N GLY A 182 -15.61 9.78 -22.61
CA GLY A 182 -14.39 10.36 -22.05
C GLY A 182 -13.39 9.30 -21.57
N ALA A 183 -13.86 8.25 -20.88
CA ALA A 183 -13.00 7.14 -20.46
C ALA A 183 -12.40 6.38 -21.65
N VAL A 184 -13.17 6.13 -22.71
CA VAL A 184 -12.69 5.48 -23.94
C VAL A 184 -11.67 6.34 -24.66
N VAL A 185 -11.91 7.66 -24.76
CA VAL A 185 -10.94 8.61 -25.35
C VAL A 185 -9.65 8.64 -24.53
N LEU A 186 -9.73 8.73 -23.20
CA LEU A 186 -8.55 8.66 -22.33
C LEU A 186 -7.78 7.35 -22.50
N MET A 187 -8.47 6.23 -22.61
CA MET A 187 -7.85 4.92 -22.89
C MET A 187 -7.13 4.93 -24.25
N ALA A 188 -7.75 5.47 -25.30
CA ALA A 188 -7.14 5.58 -26.62
C ALA A 188 -5.89 6.47 -26.61
N VAL A 189 -5.93 7.58 -25.87
CA VAL A 189 -4.76 8.45 -25.68
C VAL A 189 -3.65 7.73 -24.93
N ALA A 190 -3.98 7.00 -23.86
CA ALA A 190 -3.00 6.22 -23.10
C ALA A 190 -2.32 5.16 -23.98
N LEU A 191 -3.08 4.43 -24.80
CA LEU A 191 -2.53 3.44 -25.75
C LEU A 191 -1.64 4.11 -26.82
N PHE A 192 -2.04 5.28 -27.30
CA PHE A 192 -1.24 6.03 -28.27
C PHE A 192 0.10 6.49 -27.69
N VAL A 193 0.10 6.98 -26.44
CA VAL A 193 1.32 7.38 -25.72
C VAL A 193 2.18 6.16 -25.40
N PHE A 194 1.57 5.06 -24.96
CA PHE A 194 2.27 3.80 -24.66
C PHE A 194 3.08 3.29 -25.86
N ASN A 195 2.51 3.35 -27.07
CA ASN A 195 3.22 2.96 -28.30
C ASN A 195 4.40 3.88 -28.68
N ARG A 196 4.52 5.07 -28.06
CA ARG A 196 5.61 6.01 -28.30
C ARG A 196 6.70 5.97 -27.23
N LEU A 197 6.46 5.28 -26.12
CA LEU A 197 7.46 5.09 -25.07
C LEU A 197 8.47 4.04 -25.55
N GLY A 198 9.76 4.40 -25.56
CA GLY A 198 10.84 3.45 -25.77
C GLY A 198 10.95 2.48 -24.59
N GLY A 199 11.61 1.34 -24.81
CA GLY A 199 11.91 0.38 -23.75
C GLY A 199 13.32 0.55 -23.22
N GLU A 200 13.47 0.90 -21.94
CA GLU A 200 14.73 0.81 -21.20
C GLU A 200 14.57 -0.27 -20.11
N PHE A 201 15.49 -1.24 -20.07
CA PHE A 201 15.38 -2.40 -19.17
C PHE A 201 15.78 -2.06 -17.73
N ILE A 202 16.88 -1.34 -17.55
CA ILE A 202 17.37 -0.83 -16.25
C ILE A 202 18.00 0.53 -16.54
N PRO A 203 17.64 1.61 -15.81
CA PRO A 203 18.37 2.86 -15.92
C PRO A 203 19.83 2.63 -15.51
N GLU A 204 20.78 3.27 -16.19
CA GLU A 204 22.19 3.18 -15.80
C GLU A 204 22.34 3.68 -14.35
N LEU A 205 22.69 2.78 -13.42
CA LEU A 205 23.05 3.17 -12.07
C LEU A 205 24.48 3.71 -12.13
N ASP A 206 24.64 4.99 -11.83
CA ASP A 206 25.95 5.59 -11.63
C ASP A 206 26.54 5.07 -10.30
N GLU A 207 27.25 3.95 -10.38
CA GLU A 207 27.96 3.36 -9.25
C GLU A 207 29.28 4.12 -8.94
N GLY A 208 29.59 5.19 -9.69
CA GLY A 208 30.80 6.01 -9.51
C GLY A 208 32.08 5.38 -10.08
N ASP A 209 31.98 4.24 -10.76
CA ASP A 209 33.11 3.51 -11.36
C ASP A 209 33.10 3.63 -12.89
N PHE A 210 34.27 3.93 -13.46
CA PHE A 210 34.46 4.04 -14.91
C PHE A 210 35.18 2.79 -15.45
N ALA A 211 34.47 1.99 -16.24
CA ALA A 211 35.08 0.90 -17.00
C ALA A 211 35.57 1.42 -18.36
N THR A 212 36.89 1.50 -18.54
CA THR A 212 37.50 1.85 -19.83
C THR A 212 37.97 0.58 -20.54
N ASN A 213 37.53 0.38 -21.78
CA ASN A 213 38.01 -0.72 -22.62
C ASN A 213 38.91 -0.15 -23.72
N VAL A 214 40.21 -0.44 -23.62
CA VAL A 214 41.20 -0.05 -24.63
C VAL A 214 41.49 -1.27 -25.50
N THR A 215 41.12 -1.20 -26.78
CA THR A 215 41.43 -2.25 -27.75
C THR A 215 42.63 -1.81 -28.61
N ILE A 216 43.70 -2.61 -28.58
CA ILE A 216 44.89 -2.41 -29.42
C ILE A 216 44.76 -3.10 -30.78
N ARG A 217 45.48 -2.62 -31.80
CA ARG A 217 45.47 -3.25 -33.13
C ARG A 217 46.10 -4.65 -33.08
N GLN A 218 45.59 -5.57 -33.89
CA GLN A 218 46.15 -6.91 -34.02
C GLN A 218 47.65 -6.84 -34.40
N GLY A 219 48.50 -7.52 -33.61
CA GLY A 219 49.96 -7.48 -33.78
C GLY A 219 50.70 -6.50 -32.86
N SER A 220 50.00 -5.74 -32.01
CA SER A 220 50.63 -4.83 -31.03
C SER A 220 51.09 -5.61 -29.79
N ASN A 221 52.26 -5.25 -29.25
CA ASN A 221 52.86 -5.94 -28.10
C ASN A 221 52.26 -5.43 -26.79
N LEU A 222 52.13 -6.29 -25.76
CA LEU A 222 51.49 -5.96 -24.48
C LEU A 222 52.18 -4.83 -23.68
N SER A 223 53.39 -4.46 -24.08
CA SER A 223 54.20 -3.40 -23.47
C SER A 223 54.02 -2.02 -24.13
N GLN A 224 53.10 -1.87 -25.09
CA GLN A 224 52.70 -0.60 -25.71
C GLN A 224 51.22 -0.34 -25.47
#